data_AF-A0A2V7TTZ7-F1
#
_entry.id   AF-A0A2V7TTZ7-F1
#
_cell.length_a   1.000
_cell.length_b   1.000
_cell.length_c   1.000
_cell.angle_alpha   90.00
_cell.angle_beta   90.00
_cell.angle_gamma   90.00
#
_symmetry.space_group_name_H-M   'P 1'
#
loop_
_entity.id
_entity.type
_entity.pdbx_description
1 polymer ?
#
loop_
_entity_poly.entity_id
_entity_poly.type
_entity_poly.pdbx_seq_one_letter_code
_entity_poly.pdbx_strand_id
1 'polypeptide(L)'
;MAKGFRVRLDDGSEMDLDSDMVRSWYDQGLIHDRTPMRAPGSKNWKRMDEVVEMRGWKQSGRVSVEDEGDVDEVAGPAGPQQWRSYVASVLLFAAAGGAAYLWFFPDRWTPLLAPAPWREIALGALVLALSLVRGWSIGRIFTRIVMLVAAFALFPLAGLLIAQGVRGLPLLVLLSAWILASGFFAFLGTVVATANAVLYLVTILLGAVGIFYFGYVPPGTAPPVVVQAAPPSTAPPQTLPAVPPSAPPGAATSGAATQEVPLLTPHAAELLMSRSAAQVLEPPEAFRRSYGLVGRGLYALSPSESKEMGQLHTAIYASLPVAQRDRLGDYIDRARSRYATTPEEDRQMSQLMKSAVLGLPAERRARLQSLFEKALTAGLDKP
;
A
#
# COMPACT_ATOMS: atom_id res chain seq x y z
N MET A 1 3.70 19.00 68.90
CA MET A 1 3.46 17.66 68.31
C MET A 1 2.46 17.84 67.18
N ALA A 2 2.86 17.63 65.93
CA ALA A 2 1.96 17.73 64.79
C ALA A 2 0.87 16.66 64.94
N LYS A 3 -0.41 17.06 64.84
CA LYS A 3 -1.52 16.11 64.91
C LYS A 3 -1.56 15.36 63.58
N GLY A 4 -1.07 14.12 63.57
CA GLY A 4 -1.15 13.23 62.42
C GLY A 4 -2.56 12.69 62.18
N PHE A 5 -2.78 12.19 60.98
CA PHE A 5 -3.91 11.35 60.64
C PHE A 5 -3.68 9.93 61.14
N ARG A 6 -4.73 9.27 61.62
CA ARG A 6 -4.64 7.85 61.96
C ARG A 6 -5.18 7.01 60.82
N VAL A 7 -4.37 6.11 60.29
CA VAL A 7 -4.74 5.18 59.22
C VAL A 7 -4.86 3.78 59.79
N ARG A 8 -5.89 3.05 59.39
CA ARG A 8 -6.07 1.64 59.72
C ARG A 8 -5.79 0.78 58.51
N LEU A 9 -4.78 -0.08 58.60
CA LEU A 9 -4.40 -1.02 57.56
C LEU A 9 -5.30 -2.27 57.56
N ASP A 10 -5.25 -3.04 56.49
CA ASP A 10 -6.08 -4.24 56.31
C ASP A 10 -5.75 -5.36 57.32
N ASP A 11 -4.53 -5.35 57.88
CA ASP A 11 -4.11 -6.22 58.99
C ASP A 11 -4.70 -5.78 60.35
N GLY A 12 -5.46 -4.68 60.37
CA GLY A 12 -6.08 -4.11 61.55
C GLY A 12 -5.18 -3.20 62.38
N SER A 13 -3.93 -3.01 61.99
CA SER A 13 -3.00 -2.11 62.67
C SER A 13 -3.37 -0.64 62.45
N GLU A 14 -3.14 0.20 63.47
CA GLU A 14 -3.37 1.64 63.42
C GLU A 14 -2.03 2.38 63.46
N MET A 15 -1.78 3.23 62.46
CA MET A 15 -0.57 4.07 62.41
C MET A 15 -0.95 5.55 62.34
N ASP A 16 -0.19 6.38 63.06
CA ASP A 16 -0.32 7.84 63.02
C ASP A 16 0.67 8.39 61.99
N LEU A 17 0.16 8.94 60.89
CA LEU A 17 0.91 9.48 59.76
C LEU A 17 0.67 10.99 59.61
N ASP A 18 1.69 11.76 59.24
CA ASP A 18 1.47 13.15 58.82
C ASP A 18 0.90 13.24 57.39
N SER A 19 0.54 14.45 56.95
CA SER A 19 -0.05 14.66 55.62
C SER A 19 0.85 14.22 54.47
N ASP A 20 2.17 14.36 54.65
CA ASP A 20 3.15 14.10 53.60
C ASP A 20 3.40 12.59 53.47
N MET A 21 3.43 11.88 54.60
CA MET A 21 3.51 10.42 54.64
C MET A 21 2.25 9.76 54.09
N VAL A 22 1.05 10.29 54.39
CA VAL A 22 -0.20 9.79 53.78
C VAL A 22 -0.12 9.87 52.27
N ARG A 23 0.37 11.00 51.73
CA ARG A 23 0.52 11.17 50.29
C ARG A 23 1.55 10.18 49.73
N SER A 24 2.71 10.05 50.37
CA SER A 24 3.75 9.10 49.95
C SER A 24 3.23 7.65 49.96
N TRP A 25 2.43 7.26 50.95
CA TRP A 25 1.87 5.92 51.05
C TRP A 25 0.78 5.67 50.00
N TYR A 26 0.00 6.69 49.68
CA TYR A 26 -0.98 6.64 48.60
C TYR A 26 -0.29 6.46 47.24
N ASP A 27 0.76 7.26 46.99
CA ASP A 27 1.54 7.18 45.74
C ASP A 27 2.28 5.83 45.60
N GLN A 28 2.64 5.19 46.72
CA GLN A 28 3.23 3.83 46.76
C GLN A 28 2.20 2.70 46.70
N GLY A 29 0.90 3.01 46.69
CA GLY A 29 -0.17 2.00 46.68
C GLY A 29 -0.33 1.22 48.00
N LEU A 30 0.28 1.68 49.09
CA LEU A 30 0.14 1.06 50.42
C LEU A 30 -1.23 1.35 51.05
N ILE A 31 -1.87 2.44 50.63
CA ILE A 31 -3.21 2.84 51.06
C ILE A 31 -4.04 3.28 49.85
N HIS A 32 -5.34 3.01 49.90
CA HIS A 32 -6.30 3.18 48.81
C HIS A 32 -7.43 4.17 49.19
N ASP A 33 -8.21 4.64 48.22
CA ASP A 33 -9.35 5.58 48.41
C ASP A 33 -10.34 5.11 49.52
N ARG A 34 -10.48 3.80 49.72
CA ARG A 34 -11.40 3.20 50.71
C ARG A 34 -10.79 2.94 52.09
N THR A 35 -9.51 3.23 52.27
CA THR A 35 -8.79 2.94 53.52
C THR A 35 -9.40 3.76 54.66
N PRO A 36 -9.77 3.14 55.79
CA PRO A 36 -10.33 3.85 56.92
C PRO A 36 -9.29 4.78 57.53
N MET A 37 -9.66 6.05 57.68
CA MET A 37 -8.78 7.10 58.15
C MET A 37 -9.50 8.03 59.13
N ARG A 38 -8.74 8.57 60.08
CA ARG A 38 -9.24 9.51 61.08
C ARG A 38 -8.46 10.80 61.01
N ALA A 39 -9.19 11.89 60.73
CA ALA A 39 -8.64 13.24 60.72
C ALA A 39 -8.07 13.64 62.09
N PRO A 40 -7.04 14.48 62.14
CA PRO A 40 -6.50 15.00 63.40
C PRO A 40 -7.59 15.70 64.21
N GLY A 41 -7.88 15.16 65.40
CA GLY A 41 -8.93 15.69 66.29
C GLY A 41 -10.34 15.15 66.06
N SER A 42 -10.57 14.32 65.03
CA SER A 42 -11.82 13.57 64.86
C SER A 42 -11.79 12.26 65.67
N LYS A 43 -12.95 11.82 66.17
CA LYS A 43 -13.13 10.48 66.75
C LYS A 43 -13.70 9.46 65.75
N ASN A 44 -14.23 9.94 64.63
CA ASN A 44 -14.92 9.11 63.65
C ASN A 44 -13.97 8.66 62.55
N TRP A 45 -13.98 7.36 62.28
CA TRP A 45 -13.37 6.77 61.10
C TRP A 45 -14.20 7.11 59.87
N LYS A 46 -13.55 7.63 58.84
CA LYS A 46 -14.14 7.95 57.55
C LYS A 46 -13.23 7.42 56.45
N ARG A 47 -13.74 7.32 55.23
CA ARG A 47 -12.91 6.90 54.10
C ARG A 47 -11.95 8.01 53.72
N MET A 48 -10.79 7.64 53.16
CA MET A 48 -9.74 8.58 52.83
C MET A 48 -10.22 9.68 51.87
N ASP A 49 -11.07 9.32 50.91
CA ASP A 49 -11.70 10.25 49.95
C ASP A 49 -12.65 11.27 50.58
N GLU A 50 -13.20 10.97 51.75
CA GLU A 50 -14.05 11.87 52.55
C GLU A 50 -13.25 12.75 53.53
N VAL A 51 -12.02 12.34 53.88
CA VAL A 51 -11.20 12.99 54.91
C VAL A 51 -10.17 13.94 54.31
N VAL A 52 -9.60 13.58 53.15
CA VAL A 52 -8.57 14.34 52.47
C VAL A 52 -9.13 14.84 51.14
N GLU A 53 -9.00 16.14 50.85
CA GLU A 53 -9.40 16.69 49.55
C GLU A 53 -8.48 16.17 48.43
N MET A 54 -8.78 14.98 47.92
CA MET A 54 -8.00 14.29 46.88
C MET A 54 -8.05 14.95 45.50
N ARG A 55 -8.88 15.98 45.32
CA ARG A 55 -9.08 16.63 44.01
C ARG A 55 -7.78 17.19 43.42
N GLY A 56 -6.76 17.47 44.24
CA GLY A 56 -5.44 17.93 43.78
C GLY A 56 -4.39 16.82 43.55
N TRP A 57 -4.59 15.61 44.05
CA TRP A 57 -3.54 14.56 44.02
C TRP A 57 -3.59 13.71 42.75
N LYS A 58 -4.78 13.49 42.19
CA LYS A 58 -4.97 12.69 40.96
C LYS A 58 -4.37 13.33 39.69
N GLN A 59 -3.89 14.57 39.75
CA GLN A 59 -3.38 15.31 38.58
C GLN A 59 -1.85 15.28 38.44
N SER A 60 -1.08 14.95 39.48
CA SER A 60 0.39 14.99 39.45
C SER A 60 1.09 13.65 39.16
N GLY A 61 0.39 12.51 39.26
CA GLY A 61 1.00 11.18 39.19
C GLY A 61 1.06 10.51 37.80
N ARG A 62 0.71 11.22 36.72
CA ARG A 62 0.68 10.62 35.37
C ARG A 62 1.93 10.97 34.55
N VAL A 63 3.10 10.70 35.13
CA VAL A 63 4.36 10.62 34.39
C VAL A 63 4.95 9.22 34.64
N SER A 64 4.81 8.39 33.61
CA SER A 64 5.61 7.23 33.21
C SER A 64 6.34 6.43 34.29
N VAL A 65 5.79 5.27 34.65
CA VAL A 65 6.57 4.04 34.83
C VAL A 65 5.81 2.92 34.11
N GLU A 66 6.42 2.42 33.04
CA GLU A 66 6.12 1.10 32.49
C GLU A 66 6.56 0.09 33.56
N ASP A 67 5.62 -0.62 34.17
CA ASP A 67 5.94 -1.83 34.93
C ASP A 67 4.95 -2.92 34.54
N GLU A 68 5.52 -4.00 34.04
CA GLU A 68 4.89 -5.27 33.71
C GLU A 68 4.46 -5.93 35.02
N GLY A 69 3.15 -6.09 35.23
CA GLY A 69 2.65 -6.80 36.39
C GLY A 69 1.22 -7.25 36.20
N ASP A 70 1.08 -8.53 35.85
CA ASP A 70 -0.15 -9.32 35.93
C ASP A 70 -0.97 -8.94 37.17
N VAL A 71 -2.14 -8.36 36.95
CA VAL A 71 -3.23 -8.44 37.91
C VAL A 71 -4.45 -8.92 37.14
N ASP A 72 -4.78 -10.20 37.36
CA ASP A 72 -6.06 -10.80 36.99
C ASP A 72 -7.19 -9.91 37.56
N GLU A 73 -7.72 -9.05 36.70
CA GLU A 73 -8.79 -8.11 37.02
C GLU A 73 -10.09 -8.92 37.19
N VAL A 74 -10.43 -9.16 38.46
CA VAL A 74 -11.72 -9.69 38.89
C VAL A 74 -12.83 -8.92 38.19
N ALA A 75 -13.61 -9.65 37.38
CA ALA A 75 -14.66 -9.15 36.50
C ALA A 75 -15.69 -8.27 37.25
N GLY A 76 -15.41 -6.97 37.31
CA GLY A 76 -16.41 -5.95 37.60
C GLY A 76 -17.44 -5.87 36.46
N PRO A 77 -18.61 -5.24 36.70
CA PRO A 77 -19.69 -5.16 35.73
C PRO A 77 -19.17 -4.60 34.41
N ALA A 78 -19.37 -5.37 33.34
CA ALA A 78 -18.94 -5.13 31.96
C ALA A 78 -18.79 -3.64 31.63
N GLY A 79 -17.56 -3.12 31.75
CA GLY A 79 -17.31 -1.70 31.57
C GLY A 79 -17.68 -1.21 30.16
N PRO A 80 -17.80 0.11 29.94
CA PRO A 80 -18.07 0.75 28.64
C PRO A 80 -17.11 0.38 27.48
N GLN A 81 -16.13 -0.48 27.73
CA GLN A 81 -15.10 -0.88 26.79
C GLN A 81 -15.27 -2.31 26.28
N GLN A 82 -16.01 -3.18 26.97
CA GLN A 82 -16.26 -4.54 26.52
C GLN A 82 -17.16 -4.56 25.27
N TRP A 83 -18.27 -3.80 25.27
CA TRP A 83 -19.18 -3.75 24.13
C TRP A 83 -18.49 -3.28 22.84
N ARG A 84 -17.54 -2.35 22.93
CA ARG A 84 -16.76 -1.86 21.78
C ARG A 84 -15.90 -2.97 21.18
N SER A 85 -15.29 -3.79 22.03
CA SER A 85 -14.50 -4.94 21.57
C SER A 85 -15.38 -5.96 20.85
N TYR A 86 -16.58 -6.23 21.37
CA TYR A 86 -17.58 -7.08 20.71
C TYR A 86 -18.04 -6.51 19.36
N VAL A 87 -18.40 -5.22 19.31
CA VAL A 87 -18.82 -4.58 18.06
C VAL A 87 -17.69 -4.61 17.01
N ALA A 88 -16.47 -4.28 17.41
CA ALA A 88 -15.32 -4.36 16.51
C ALA A 88 -15.06 -5.80 16.03
N SER A 89 -15.20 -6.80 16.90
CA SER A 89 -15.09 -8.22 16.55
C SER A 89 -16.12 -8.60 15.48
N VAL A 90 -17.40 -8.25 15.67
CA VAL A 90 -18.47 -8.51 14.69
C VAL A 90 -18.16 -7.86 13.34
N LEU A 91 -17.70 -6.61 13.33
CA LEU A 91 -17.32 -5.92 12.10
C LEU A 91 -16.13 -6.57 11.40
N LEU A 92 -15.15 -7.09 12.15
CA LEU A 92 -14.01 -7.80 11.59
C LEU A 92 -14.39 -9.19 11.05
N PHE A 93 -15.32 -9.90 11.69
CA PHE A 93 -15.90 -11.11 11.12
C PHE A 93 -16.63 -10.81 9.80
N ALA A 94 -17.40 -9.72 9.74
CA ALA A 94 -18.04 -9.28 8.51
C ALA A 94 -17.00 -8.93 7.41
N ALA A 95 -15.92 -8.23 7.77
CA ALA A 95 -14.83 -7.92 6.86
C ALA A 95 -14.11 -9.19 6.36
N ALA A 96 -13.88 -10.18 7.24
CA ALA A 96 -13.32 -11.47 6.88
C ALA A 96 -14.23 -12.23 5.90
N GLY A 97 -15.54 -12.25 6.15
CA GLY A 97 -16.53 -12.83 5.24
C GLY A 97 -16.57 -12.12 3.88
N GLY A 98 -16.51 -10.79 3.88
CA GLY A 98 -16.41 -9.98 2.66
C GLY A 98 -15.15 -10.30 1.84
N ALA A 99 -13.99 -10.34 2.48
CA ALA A 99 -12.73 -10.67 1.82
C ALA A 99 -12.70 -12.13 1.31
N ALA A 100 -13.23 -13.08 2.08
CA ALA A 100 -13.36 -14.48 1.66
C ALA A 100 -14.29 -14.61 0.43
N TYR A 101 -15.41 -13.89 0.42
CA TYR A 101 -16.29 -13.83 -0.74
C TYR A 101 -15.56 -13.29 -1.98
N LEU A 102 -14.77 -12.23 -1.85
CA LEU A 102 -13.97 -11.69 -2.97
C LEU A 102 -12.88 -12.66 -3.44
N TRP A 103 -12.33 -13.47 -2.53
CA TRP A 103 -11.39 -14.54 -2.90
C TRP A 103 -12.05 -15.62 -3.77
N PHE A 104 -13.31 -15.99 -3.50
CA PHE A 104 -14.06 -16.96 -4.32
C PHE A 104 -14.60 -16.38 -5.64
N PHE A 105 -14.81 -15.06 -5.70
CA PHE A 105 -15.38 -14.38 -6.87
C PHE A 105 -14.50 -13.20 -7.33
N PRO A 106 -13.26 -13.47 -7.79
CA PRO A 106 -12.31 -12.41 -8.17
C PRO A 106 -12.83 -11.51 -9.30
N ASP A 107 -13.69 -12.04 -10.18
CA ASP A 107 -14.28 -11.31 -11.31
C ASP A 107 -15.26 -10.20 -10.88
N ARG A 108 -15.73 -10.21 -9.62
CA ARG A 108 -16.64 -9.19 -9.07
C ARG A 108 -15.89 -7.97 -8.52
N TRP A 109 -14.58 -7.91 -8.72
CA TRP A 109 -13.72 -6.85 -8.20
C TRP A 109 -12.98 -6.12 -9.31
N THR A 110 -12.61 -4.86 -9.07
CA THR A 110 -11.83 -4.08 -10.06
C THR A 110 -10.55 -4.83 -10.49
N PRO A 111 -10.26 -4.94 -11.81
CA PRO A 111 -9.12 -5.72 -12.32
C PRO A 111 -7.76 -5.28 -11.76
N LEU A 112 -7.61 -3.99 -11.45
CA LEU A 112 -6.38 -3.41 -10.90
C LEU A 112 -6.08 -3.88 -9.47
N LEU A 113 -7.10 -4.36 -8.75
CA LEU A 113 -6.98 -4.93 -7.41
C LEU A 113 -7.18 -6.46 -7.41
N ALA A 114 -7.28 -7.09 -8.60
CA ALA A 114 -7.28 -8.54 -8.74
C ALA A 114 -6.06 -9.24 -8.09
N PRO A 115 -4.83 -8.70 -8.13
CA PRO A 115 -3.69 -9.34 -7.46
C PRO A 115 -3.67 -9.14 -5.94
N ALA A 116 -4.71 -8.54 -5.35
CA ALA A 116 -4.77 -8.39 -3.90
C ALA A 116 -4.84 -9.77 -3.21
N PRO A 117 -4.10 -9.98 -2.11
CA PRO A 117 -4.05 -11.25 -1.39
C PRO A 117 -5.31 -11.44 -0.52
N TRP A 118 -6.47 -11.60 -1.16
CA TRP A 118 -7.79 -11.64 -0.50
C TRP A 118 -7.89 -12.74 0.56
N ARG A 119 -7.24 -13.88 0.33
CA ARG A 119 -7.19 -15.00 1.28
C ARG A 119 -6.45 -14.59 2.57
N GLU A 120 -5.28 -13.97 2.44
CA GLU A 120 -4.46 -13.52 3.56
C GLU A 120 -5.16 -12.38 4.31
N ILE A 121 -5.84 -11.48 3.60
CA ILE A 121 -6.66 -10.42 4.21
C ILE A 121 -7.82 -11.03 5.01
N ALA A 122 -8.53 -12.02 4.46
CA ALA A 122 -9.63 -12.69 5.15
C ALA A 122 -9.15 -13.41 6.43
N LEU A 123 -8.05 -14.16 6.34
CA LEU A 123 -7.44 -14.84 7.49
C LEU A 123 -6.94 -13.85 8.53
N GLY A 124 -6.29 -12.76 8.11
CA GLY A 124 -5.84 -11.69 9.00
C GLY A 124 -7.02 -11.06 9.75
N ALA A 125 -8.09 -10.69 9.04
CA ALA A 125 -9.30 -10.14 9.64
C ALA A 125 -9.96 -11.12 10.63
N LEU A 126 -9.97 -12.42 10.31
CA LEU A 126 -10.49 -13.46 11.19
C LEU A 126 -9.68 -13.57 12.50
N VAL A 127 -8.34 -13.57 12.41
CA VAL A 127 -7.47 -13.60 13.60
C VAL A 127 -7.70 -12.37 14.47
N LEU A 128 -7.83 -11.18 13.87
CA LEU A 128 -8.13 -9.94 14.59
C LEU A 128 -9.54 -9.92 15.19
N ALA A 129 -10.51 -10.57 14.55
CA ALA A 129 -11.86 -10.72 15.10
C ALA A 129 -11.84 -11.62 16.34
N LEU A 130 -11.16 -12.78 16.25
CA LEU A 130 -11.04 -13.77 17.32
C LEU A 130 -10.28 -13.22 18.54
N SER A 131 -9.24 -12.40 18.32
CA SER A 131 -8.50 -11.76 19.42
C SER A 131 -9.36 -10.81 20.25
N LEU A 132 -10.47 -10.30 19.69
CA LEU A 132 -11.39 -9.38 20.36
C LEU A 132 -12.60 -10.06 21.03
N VAL A 133 -12.95 -11.30 20.63
CA VAL A 133 -14.15 -12.01 21.14
C VAL A 133 -14.12 -12.14 22.66
N ARG A 134 -12.95 -12.44 23.23
CA ARG A 134 -12.82 -12.72 24.66
C ARG A 134 -12.63 -11.44 25.50
N GLY A 135 -12.61 -10.27 24.85
CA GLY A 135 -12.48 -8.97 25.53
C GLY A 135 -11.10 -8.72 26.14
N TRP A 136 -10.09 -9.52 25.81
CA TRP A 136 -8.73 -9.42 26.35
C TRP A 136 -8.07 -8.08 26.01
N SER A 137 -7.41 -7.48 27.00
CA SER A 137 -6.65 -6.23 26.85
C SER A 137 -5.53 -6.38 25.81
N ILE A 138 -4.79 -7.49 25.86
CA ILE A 138 -3.71 -7.84 24.92
C ILE A 138 -4.25 -7.94 23.49
N GLY A 139 -5.36 -8.65 23.28
CA GLY A 139 -5.99 -8.79 21.97
C GLY A 139 -6.39 -7.44 21.37
N ARG A 140 -6.89 -6.52 22.21
CA ARG A 140 -7.22 -5.15 21.81
C ARG A 140 -5.99 -4.35 21.41
N ILE A 141 -4.92 -4.40 22.21
CA ILE A 141 -3.66 -3.70 21.92
C ILE A 141 -3.08 -4.23 20.60
N PHE A 142 -3.02 -5.54 20.44
CA PHE A 142 -2.56 -6.19 19.22
C PHE A 142 -3.36 -5.72 17.99
N THR A 143 -4.70 -5.82 18.04
CA THR A 143 -5.54 -5.41 16.90
C THR A 143 -5.38 -3.92 16.59
N ARG A 144 -5.22 -3.09 17.62
CA ARG A 144 -4.98 -1.65 17.44
C ARG A 144 -3.65 -1.38 16.74
N ILE A 145 -2.56 -2.05 17.14
CA ILE A 145 -1.25 -1.92 16.49
C ILE A 145 -1.33 -2.35 15.03
N VAL A 146 -1.97 -3.50 14.75
CA VAL A 146 -2.12 -3.99 13.38
C VAL A 146 -2.91 -3.00 12.50
N MET A 147 -4.00 -2.42 13.02
CA MET A 147 -4.78 -1.41 12.28
C MET A 147 -3.98 -0.13 12.02
N LEU A 148 -3.16 0.29 12.97
CA LEU A 148 -2.26 1.44 12.78
C LEU A 148 -1.24 1.16 11.68
N VAL A 149 -0.57 0.01 11.74
CA VAL A 149 0.40 -0.40 10.73
C VAL A 149 -0.26 -0.52 9.35
N ALA A 150 -1.46 -1.11 9.28
CA ALA A 150 -2.22 -1.19 8.04
C ALA A 150 -2.54 0.20 7.47
N ALA A 151 -2.96 1.16 8.31
CA ALA A 151 -3.22 2.52 7.87
C ALA A 151 -1.96 3.19 7.28
N PHE A 152 -0.79 2.99 7.89
CA PHE A 152 0.47 3.51 7.35
C PHE A 152 0.93 2.78 6.08
N ALA A 153 0.75 1.46 5.99
CA ALA A 153 1.14 0.66 4.84
C ALA A 153 0.34 0.99 3.56
N LEU A 154 -0.84 1.61 3.70
CA LEU A 154 -1.63 2.05 2.55
C LEU A 154 -1.02 3.25 1.81
N PHE A 155 -0.21 4.09 2.46
CA PHE A 155 0.45 5.23 1.81
C PHE A 155 1.49 4.84 0.75
N PRO A 156 2.49 3.98 1.05
CA PRO A 156 3.43 3.52 0.01
C PRO A 156 2.72 2.74 -1.08
N LEU A 157 1.66 1.99 -0.76
CA LEU A 157 0.84 1.31 -1.77
C LEU A 157 0.14 2.32 -2.69
N ALA A 158 -0.44 3.38 -2.14
CA ALA A 158 -1.04 4.46 -2.92
C ALA A 158 -0.01 5.17 -3.79
N GLY A 159 1.18 5.46 -3.25
CA GLY A 159 2.30 6.04 -4.01
C GLY A 159 2.72 5.16 -5.18
N LEU A 160 2.79 3.84 -4.98
CA LEU A 160 3.11 2.87 -6.03
C LEU A 160 2.03 2.82 -7.11
N LEU A 161 0.75 2.86 -6.74
CA LEU A 161 -0.35 2.93 -7.71
C LEU A 161 -0.33 4.23 -8.52
N ILE A 162 -0.09 5.37 -7.86
CA ILE A 162 0.05 6.66 -8.53
C ILE A 162 1.25 6.63 -9.48
N ALA A 163 2.37 6.05 -9.08
CA ALA A 163 3.56 5.88 -9.93
C ALA A 163 3.30 4.94 -11.12
N GLN A 164 2.39 3.99 -11.00
CA GLN A 164 1.89 3.15 -12.10
C GLN A 164 0.86 3.86 -13.00
N GLY A 165 0.57 5.14 -12.74
CA GLY A 165 -0.42 5.91 -13.50
C GLY A 165 -1.86 5.53 -13.18
N VAL A 166 -2.10 4.73 -12.13
CA VAL A 166 -3.45 4.40 -11.68
C VAL A 166 -4.10 5.65 -11.10
N ARG A 167 -5.24 6.04 -11.66
CA ARG A 167 -6.05 7.18 -11.22
C ARG A 167 -7.50 6.74 -11.01
N GLY A 168 -8.26 7.51 -10.23
CA GLY A 168 -9.70 7.31 -10.07
C GLY A 168 -10.08 6.26 -9.03
N LEU A 169 -11.00 5.36 -9.38
CA LEU A 169 -11.68 4.44 -8.46
C LEU A 169 -10.73 3.63 -7.55
N PRO A 170 -9.61 3.04 -8.02
CA PRO A 170 -8.74 2.26 -7.14
C PRO A 170 -8.12 3.10 -6.01
N LEU A 171 -7.80 4.37 -6.26
CA LEU A 171 -7.29 5.27 -5.22
C LEU A 171 -8.38 5.61 -4.20
N LEU A 172 -9.65 5.69 -4.62
CA LEU A 172 -10.78 5.85 -3.70
C LEU A 172 -11.01 4.60 -2.86
N VAL A 173 -10.77 3.39 -3.39
CA VAL A 173 -10.78 2.15 -2.60
C VAL A 173 -9.69 2.18 -1.53
N LEU A 174 -8.45 2.57 -1.88
CA LEU A 174 -7.37 2.70 -0.90
C LEU A 174 -7.66 3.75 0.17
N LEU A 175 -8.20 4.91 -0.24
CA LEU A 175 -8.62 5.95 0.69
C LEU A 175 -9.69 5.44 1.66
N SER A 176 -10.67 4.68 1.15
CA SER A 176 -11.73 4.08 1.96
C SER A 176 -11.19 3.03 2.93
N ALA A 177 -10.21 2.22 2.50
CA ALA A 177 -9.50 1.28 3.36
C ALA A 177 -8.68 1.99 4.45
N TRP A 178 -8.09 3.13 4.13
CA TRP A 178 -7.36 3.95 5.10
C TRP A 178 -8.30 4.55 6.15
N ILE A 179 -9.46 5.05 5.74
CA ILE A 179 -10.51 5.53 6.64
C ILE A 179 -11.00 4.40 7.56
N LEU A 180 -11.22 3.21 7.00
CA LEU A 180 -11.63 2.01 7.77
C LEU A 180 -10.60 1.67 8.85
N ALA A 181 -9.33 1.51 8.48
CA ALA A 181 -8.25 1.14 9.40
C ALA A 181 -8.04 2.20 10.49
N SER A 182 -8.04 3.48 10.11
CA SER A 182 -7.91 4.61 11.05
C SER A 182 -9.10 4.66 12.01
N GLY A 183 -10.32 4.38 11.52
CA GLY A 183 -11.54 4.27 12.31
C GLY A 183 -11.43 3.16 13.36
N PHE A 184 -10.98 1.97 12.99
CA PHE A 184 -10.77 0.87 13.94
C PHE A 184 -9.71 1.21 15.00
N PHE A 185 -8.59 1.81 14.59
CA PHE A 185 -7.54 2.25 15.51
C PHE A 185 -8.08 3.21 16.58
N ALA A 186 -8.85 4.22 16.17
CA ALA A 186 -9.46 5.19 17.08
C ALA A 186 -10.58 4.55 17.92
N PHE A 187 -11.41 3.69 17.32
CA PHE A 187 -12.51 3.00 17.99
C PHE A 187 -12.05 2.00 19.05
N LEU A 188 -10.82 1.49 18.98
CA LEU A 188 -10.25 0.59 20.00
C LEU A 188 -9.40 1.32 21.05
N GLY A 189 -9.32 2.66 20.99
CA GLY A 189 -8.59 3.48 21.94
C GLY A 189 -9.11 3.41 23.38
N THR A 190 -8.19 3.54 24.35
CA THR A 190 -8.47 3.43 25.79
C THR A 190 -9.27 4.59 26.36
N VAL A 191 -9.13 5.79 25.78
CA VAL A 191 -9.72 7.03 26.31
C VAL A 191 -10.65 7.65 25.29
N VAL A 192 -11.82 7.04 25.09
CA VAL A 192 -12.81 7.55 24.12
C VAL A 192 -14.16 7.64 24.81
N ALA A 193 -14.70 8.86 24.86
CA ALA A 193 -16.07 9.09 25.30
C ALA A 193 -17.06 8.32 24.40
N THR A 194 -18.17 7.85 24.97
CA THR A 194 -19.19 7.09 24.22
C THR A 194 -19.69 7.81 22.98
N ALA A 195 -19.86 9.14 23.03
CA ALA A 195 -20.23 9.96 21.87
C ALA A 195 -19.21 9.85 20.72
N ASN A 196 -17.91 9.85 21.02
CA ASN A 196 -16.86 9.70 20.02
C ASN A 196 -16.80 8.26 19.47
N ALA A 197 -17.18 7.25 20.27
CA ALA A 197 -17.23 5.87 19.81
C ALA A 197 -18.25 5.69 18.67
N VAL A 198 -19.41 6.36 18.74
CA VAL A 198 -20.40 6.36 17.65
C VAL A 198 -19.84 7.01 16.39
N LEU A 199 -19.16 8.15 16.53
CA LEU A 199 -18.52 8.82 15.39
C LEU A 199 -17.51 7.90 14.69
N TYR A 200 -16.64 7.22 15.45
CA TYR A 200 -15.69 6.27 14.86
C TYR A 200 -16.36 5.06 14.24
N LEU A 201 -17.46 4.56 14.82
CA LEU A 201 -18.25 3.49 14.22
C LEU A 201 -18.81 3.91 12.85
N VAL A 202 -19.35 5.13 12.75
CA VAL A 202 -19.80 5.70 11.47
C VAL A 202 -18.64 5.80 10.47
N THR A 203 -17.46 6.25 10.91
CA THR A 203 -16.26 6.30 10.07
C THR A 203 -15.84 4.93 9.55
N ILE A 204 -15.87 3.89 10.40
CA ILE A 204 -15.59 2.50 10.02
C ILE A 204 -16.58 2.04 8.95
N LEU A 205 -17.88 2.24 9.19
CA LEU A 205 -18.92 1.85 8.23
C LEU A 205 -18.79 2.61 6.91
N LEU A 206 -18.48 3.90 6.94
CA LEU A 206 -18.25 4.71 5.74
C LEU A 206 -17.04 4.19 4.93
N GLY A 207 -15.94 3.84 5.59
CA GLY A 207 -14.78 3.21 4.95
C GLY A 207 -15.13 1.86 4.32
N ALA A 208 -15.89 1.02 5.03
CA ALA A 208 -16.33 -0.28 4.51
C ALA A 208 -17.25 -0.16 3.29
N VAL A 209 -18.24 0.75 3.36
CA VAL A 209 -19.14 1.06 2.25
C VAL A 209 -18.36 1.62 1.06
N GLY A 210 -17.38 2.51 1.31
CA GLY A 210 -16.52 3.05 0.25
C GLY A 210 -15.70 1.98 -0.46
N ILE A 211 -15.09 1.05 0.28
CA ILE A 211 -14.38 -0.11 -0.30
C ILE A 211 -15.30 -0.89 -1.24
N PHE A 212 -16.50 -1.23 -0.76
CA PHE A 212 -17.45 -1.99 -1.57
C PHE A 212 -17.95 -1.19 -2.77
N TYR A 213 -18.39 0.05 -2.58
CA TYR A 213 -18.97 0.89 -3.63
C TYR A 213 -17.98 1.19 -4.76
N PHE A 214 -16.72 1.48 -4.45
CA PHE A 214 -15.71 1.79 -5.46
C PHE A 214 -14.98 0.56 -6.01
N GLY A 215 -14.99 -0.57 -5.29
CA GLY A 215 -14.26 -1.78 -5.66
C GLY A 215 -15.12 -2.87 -6.31
N TYR A 216 -16.43 -2.89 -6.04
CA TYR A 216 -17.34 -3.92 -6.55
C TYR A 216 -17.77 -3.63 -7.99
N VAL A 217 -17.65 -4.63 -8.84
CA VAL A 217 -18.14 -4.61 -10.22
C VAL A 217 -19.39 -5.51 -10.30
N PRO A 218 -20.58 -4.96 -10.59
CA PRO A 218 -21.78 -5.77 -10.71
C PRO A 218 -21.64 -6.91 -11.74
N PRO A 219 -22.19 -8.11 -11.47
CA PRO A 219 -22.23 -9.16 -12.47
C PRO A 219 -23.07 -8.71 -13.66
N GLY A 220 -22.53 -8.89 -14.88
CA GLY A 220 -23.21 -8.50 -16.11
C GLY A 220 -22.90 -7.08 -16.62
N THR A 221 -22.23 -6.23 -15.83
CA THR A 221 -21.49 -5.12 -16.43
C THR A 221 -20.30 -5.71 -17.16
N ALA A 222 -20.37 -5.78 -18.49
CA ALA A 222 -19.18 -6.03 -19.31
C ALA A 222 -18.11 -5.04 -18.82
N PRO A 223 -16.85 -5.49 -18.62
CA PRO A 223 -15.77 -4.53 -18.37
C PRO A 223 -15.91 -3.48 -19.45
N PRO A 224 -15.84 -2.17 -19.13
CA PRO A 224 -15.83 -1.16 -20.17
C PRO A 224 -14.71 -1.58 -21.10
N VAL A 225 -15.08 -2.11 -22.27
CA VAL A 225 -14.19 -2.14 -23.40
C VAL A 225 -13.82 -0.68 -23.47
N VAL A 226 -12.56 -0.38 -23.17
CA VAL A 226 -11.99 0.89 -23.56
C VAL A 226 -12.07 0.81 -25.07
N VAL A 227 -13.24 1.18 -25.61
CA VAL A 227 -13.45 1.42 -27.02
C VAL A 227 -12.65 2.68 -27.24
N GLN A 228 -11.35 2.48 -27.40
CA GLN A 228 -10.51 3.41 -28.07
C GLN A 228 -11.18 3.57 -29.42
N ALA A 229 -11.90 4.69 -29.58
CA ALA A 229 -12.66 4.99 -30.77
C ALA A 229 -11.72 4.81 -31.95
N ALA A 230 -11.92 3.72 -32.70
CA ALA A 230 -11.25 3.55 -33.97
C ALA A 230 -11.68 4.76 -34.82
N PRO A 231 -10.74 5.55 -35.36
CA PRO A 231 -11.13 6.56 -36.33
C PRO A 231 -11.86 5.85 -37.48
N PRO A 232 -12.92 6.47 -38.05
CA PRO A 232 -13.65 5.88 -39.16
C PRO A 232 -12.67 5.61 -40.30
N SER A 233 -12.47 4.33 -40.61
CA SER A 233 -11.63 3.89 -41.72
C SER A 233 -12.33 4.23 -43.03
N THR A 234 -12.00 5.39 -43.60
CA THR A 234 -12.45 5.85 -44.93
C THR A 234 -11.49 5.38 -46.02
N ALA A 235 -11.11 4.09 -46.02
CA ALA A 235 -10.34 3.50 -47.11
C ALA A 235 -11.15 2.39 -47.80
N PRO A 236 -11.32 2.42 -49.14
CA PRO A 236 -12.08 1.42 -49.87
C PRO A 236 -11.38 0.05 -49.83
N PRO A 237 -12.14 -1.06 -50.01
CA PRO A 237 -11.63 -2.41 -49.87
C PRO A 237 -10.54 -2.71 -50.91
N GLN A 238 -9.29 -2.81 -50.45
CA GLN A 238 -8.21 -3.31 -51.29
C GLN A 238 -8.41 -4.81 -51.51
N THR A 239 -8.56 -5.15 -52.78
CA THR A 239 -8.62 -6.52 -53.31
C THR A 239 -7.26 -7.19 -53.04
N LEU A 240 -7.27 -8.27 -52.25
CA LEU A 240 -6.11 -9.13 -51.99
C LEU A 240 -5.59 -9.75 -53.31
N PRO A 241 -4.31 -9.59 -53.66
CA PRO A 241 -3.63 -10.53 -54.54
C PRO A 241 -3.20 -11.76 -53.75
N ALA A 242 -3.36 -12.93 -54.37
CA ALA A 242 -3.05 -14.24 -53.80
C ALA A 242 -1.61 -14.36 -53.27
N VAL A 243 -1.50 -14.90 -52.06
CA VAL A 243 -0.25 -15.29 -51.38
C VAL A 243 0.35 -16.52 -52.07
N PRO A 244 1.61 -16.51 -52.54
CA PRO A 244 2.35 -17.73 -52.80
C PRO A 244 2.95 -18.29 -51.49
N PRO A 245 3.14 -19.62 -51.37
CA PRO A 245 3.34 -20.27 -50.09
C PRO A 245 4.82 -20.25 -49.63
N SER A 246 4.99 -20.32 -48.30
CA SER A 246 6.16 -20.82 -47.55
C SER A 246 7.15 -19.78 -47.00
N ALA A 247 6.84 -19.19 -45.84
CA ALA A 247 7.84 -18.77 -44.86
C ALA A 247 7.31 -19.09 -43.43
N PRO A 248 8.18 -19.50 -42.48
CA PRO A 248 7.75 -19.84 -41.12
C PRO A 248 7.08 -18.63 -40.44
N PRO A 249 6.02 -18.85 -39.62
CA PRO A 249 5.18 -17.79 -39.08
C PRO A 249 5.91 -16.73 -38.22
N GLY A 250 7.15 -16.98 -37.80
CA GLY A 250 7.98 -16.02 -37.05
C GLY A 250 8.78 -15.02 -37.89
N ALA A 251 9.03 -15.30 -39.18
CA ALA A 251 9.86 -14.43 -40.02
C ALA A 251 9.12 -13.17 -40.53
N ALA A 252 7.79 -13.27 -40.71
CA ALA A 252 6.97 -12.15 -41.13
C ALA A 252 6.76 -11.12 -40.00
N THR A 253 6.68 -11.59 -38.75
CA THR A 253 6.47 -10.73 -37.57
C THR A 253 7.74 -10.01 -37.14
N SER A 254 8.91 -10.67 -37.21
CA SER A 254 10.22 -10.01 -36.96
C SER A 254 10.55 -8.94 -38.01
N GLY A 255 10.17 -9.16 -39.27
CA GLY A 255 10.26 -8.17 -40.34
C GLY A 255 9.43 -6.90 -40.08
N ALA A 256 8.19 -7.05 -39.62
CA ALA A 256 7.35 -5.90 -39.27
C ALA A 256 7.90 -5.11 -38.07
N ALA A 257 8.40 -5.82 -37.05
CA ALA A 257 8.99 -5.18 -35.87
C ALA A 257 10.29 -4.40 -36.19
N THR A 258 11.14 -4.92 -37.08
CA THR A 258 12.37 -4.25 -37.51
C THR A 258 12.11 -3.03 -38.40
N GLN A 259 11.04 -3.04 -39.19
CA GLN A 259 10.62 -1.86 -39.96
C GLN A 259 10.12 -0.72 -39.07
N GLU A 260 9.45 -1.06 -37.96
CA GLU A 260 8.90 -0.07 -37.03
C GLU A 260 9.88 0.36 -35.93
N VAL A 261 10.83 -0.50 -35.56
CA VAL A 261 11.83 -0.23 -34.53
C VAL A 261 13.23 -0.34 -35.14
N PRO A 262 13.74 0.72 -35.80
CA PRO A 262 15.01 0.68 -36.54
C PRO A 262 16.25 0.55 -35.65
N LEU A 263 16.08 0.42 -34.32
CA LEU A 263 17.14 0.08 -33.37
C LEU A 263 17.38 -1.43 -33.27
N LEU A 264 16.40 -2.24 -33.65
CA LEU A 264 16.48 -3.69 -33.58
C LEU A 264 17.02 -4.24 -34.89
N THR A 265 17.99 -5.14 -34.78
CA THR A 265 18.33 -6.05 -35.87
C THR A 265 17.28 -7.18 -35.94
N PRO A 266 17.17 -7.90 -37.07
CA PRO A 266 16.30 -9.06 -37.17
C PRO A 266 16.57 -10.09 -36.06
N HIS A 267 17.84 -10.34 -35.74
CA HIS A 267 18.22 -11.24 -34.67
C HIS A 267 17.75 -10.76 -33.30
N ALA A 268 17.93 -9.47 -32.98
CA ALA A 268 17.46 -8.90 -31.72
C ALA A 268 15.92 -8.95 -31.59
N ALA A 269 15.19 -8.73 -32.69
CA ALA A 269 13.74 -8.83 -32.71
C ALA A 269 13.27 -10.28 -32.47
N GLU A 270 13.91 -11.27 -33.09
CA GLU A 270 13.62 -12.69 -32.86
C GLU A 270 13.90 -13.11 -31.41
N LEU A 271 15.04 -12.67 -30.85
CA LEU A 271 15.37 -12.92 -29.45
C LEU A 271 14.32 -12.33 -28.49
N LEU A 272 13.88 -11.10 -28.73
CA LEU A 272 12.82 -10.46 -27.95
C LEU A 272 11.49 -11.23 -28.02
N MET A 273 11.10 -11.67 -29.22
CA MET A 273 9.85 -12.40 -29.43
C MET A 273 9.89 -13.79 -28.78
N SER A 274 11.00 -14.53 -28.94
CA SER A 274 11.18 -15.88 -28.39
C SER A 274 11.07 -15.93 -26.86
N ARG A 275 11.42 -14.84 -26.17
CA ARG A 275 11.34 -14.71 -24.71
C ARG A 275 10.02 -14.14 -24.21
N SER A 276 9.13 -13.68 -25.10
CA SER A 276 7.80 -13.19 -24.73
C SER A 276 6.82 -14.35 -24.61
N ALA A 277 6.02 -14.37 -23.53
CA ALA A 277 4.95 -15.37 -23.36
C ALA A 277 3.94 -15.36 -24.52
N ALA A 278 3.71 -14.20 -25.14
CA ALA A 278 2.80 -14.05 -26.27
C ALA A 278 3.41 -14.53 -27.61
N GLN A 279 4.73 -14.75 -27.68
CA GLN A 279 5.54 -15.02 -28.89
C GLN A 279 5.42 -13.99 -30.03
N VAL A 280 4.45 -13.08 -29.96
CA VAL A 280 4.23 -11.96 -30.87
C VAL A 280 4.20 -10.70 -30.01
N LEU A 281 5.03 -9.73 -30.37
CA LEU A 281 5.07 -8.42 -29.73
C LEU A 281 4.64 -7.37 -30.73
N GLU A 282 3.71 -6.52 -30.31
CA GLU A 282 3.40 -5.29 -31.04
C GLU A 282 4.66 -4.40 -31.08
N PRO A 283 4.94 -3.71 -32.20
CA PRO A 283 6.16 -2.92 -32.34
C PRO A 283 6.44 -1.91 -31.21
N PRO A 284 5.44 -1.17 -30.68
CA PRO A 284 5.64 -0.28 -29.53
C PRO A 284 6.04 -1.01 -28.25
N GLU A 285 5.52 -2.22 -28.03
CA GLU A 285 5.92 -3.04 -26.90
C GLU A 285 7.33 -3.59 -27.07
N ALA A 286 7.69 -4.01 -28.28
CA ALA A 286 9.06 -4.43 -28.61
C ALA A 286 10.05 -3.28 -28.35
N PHE A 287 9.72 -2.07 -28.81
CA PHE A 287 10.48 -0.85 -28.51
C PHE A 287 10.66 -0.65 -27.00
N ARG A 288 9.58 -0.60 -26.22
CA ARG A 288 9.65 -0.40 -24.77
C ARG A 288 10.49 -1.46 -24.07
N ARG A 289 10.23 -2.74 -24.34
CA ARG A 289 10.95 -3.86 -23.72
C ARG A 289 12.43 -3.85 -24.06
N SER A 290 12.77 -3.51 -25.31
CA SER A 290 14.16 -3.45 -25.76
C SER A 290 14.99 -2.46 -24.95
N TYR A 291 14.48 -1.26 -24.67
CA TYR A 291 15.17 -0.27 -23.84
C TYR A 291 15.34 -0.71 -22.38
N GLY A 292 14.33 -1.38 -21.83
CA GLY A 292 14.41 -1.99 -20.51
C GLY A 292 15.51 -3.05 -20.40
N LEU A 293 15.72 -3.85 -21.46
CA LEU A 293 16.75 -4.89 -21.52
C LEU A 293 18.14 -4.33 -21.80
N VAL A 294 18.27 -3.44 -22.78
CA VAL A 294 19.53 -2.75 -23.09
C VAL A 294 20.05 -2.01 -21.87
N GLY A 295 19.18 -1.31 -21.14
CA GLY A 295 19.55 -0.62 -19.91
C GLY A 295 20.15 -1.53 -18.84
N ARG A 296 19.76 -2.82 -18.80
CA ARG A 296 20.34 -3.82 -17.88
C ARG A 296 21.64 -4.39 -18.41
N GLY A 297 21.77 -4.60 -19.71
CA GLY A 297 22.95 -5.22 -20.32
C GLY A 297 24.07 -4.25 -20.72
N LEU A 298 23.96 -2.96 -20.38
CA LEU A 298 25.03 -1.98 -20.65
C LEU A 298 26.39 -2.39 -20.06
N TYR A 299 26.44 -3.19 -18.98
CA TYR A 299 27.69 -3.68 -18.40
C TYR A 299 28.49 -4.61 -19.33
N ALA A 300 27.85 -5.19 -20.35
CA ALA A 300 28.51 -6.07 -21.32
C ALA A 300 29.23 -5.29 -22.43
N LEU A 301 29.01 -3.97 -22.50
CA LEU A 301 29.75 -3.09 -23.39
C LEU A 301 31.09 -2.72 -22.72
N SER A 302 32.16 -2.76 -23.49
CA SER A 302 33.44 -2.19 -23.06
C SER A 302 33.30 -0.67 -22.82
N PRO A 303 34.25 -0.04 -22.10
CA PRO A 303 34.20 1.41 -21.88
C PRO A 303 34.20 2.24 -23.18
N SER A 304 34.92 1.78 -24.21
CA SER A 304 34.92 2.43 -25.54
C SER A 304 33.57 2.27 -26.25
N GLU A 305 32.99 1.08 -26.24
CA GLU A 305 31.66 0.81 -26.80
C GLU A 305 30.55 1.58 -26.08
N SER A 306 30.62 1.68 -24.74
CA SER A 306 29.68 2.47 -23.94
C SER A 306 29.75 3.96 -24.28
N LYS A 307 30.97 4.48 -24.45
CA LYS A 307 31.19 5.87 -24.88
C LYS A 307 30.65 6.12 -26.30
N GLU A 308 30.91 5.19 -27.22
CA GLU A 308 30.40 5.24 -28.59
C GLU A 308 28.87 5.20 -28.62
N MET A 309 28.25 4.31 -27.86
CA MET A 309 26.80 4.21 -27.70
C MET A 309 26.19 5.52 -27.19
N GLY A 310 26.82 6.15 -26.18
CA GLY A 310 26.41 7.45 -25.66
C GLY A 310 26.53 8.58 -26.70
N GLN A 311 27.58 8.57 -27.52
CA GLN A 311 27.75 9.54 -28.61
C GLN A 311 26.68 9.38 -29.70
N LEU A 312 26.37 8.14 -30.08
CA LEU A 312 25.32 7.83 -31.05
C LEU A 312 23.93 8.26 -30.53
N HIS A 313 23.61 7.96 -29.26
CA HIS A 313 22.38 8.45 -28.64
C HIS A 313 22.33 9.98 -28.58
N THR A 314 23.43 10.63 -28.23
CA THR A 314 23.51 12.10 -28.22
C THR A 314 23.21 12.69 -29.60
N ALA A 315 23.71 12.06 -30.67
CA ALA A 315 23.43 12.48 -32.04
C ALA A 315 21.94 12.31 -32.40
N ILE A 316 21.28 11.24 -31.94
CA ILE A 316 19.84 11.03 -32.11
C ILE A 316 19.06 12.14 -31.41
N TYR A 317 19.34 12.40 -30.14
CA TYR A 317 18.66 13.45 -29.39
C TYR A 317 18.90 14.82 -30.01
N ALA A 318 20.12 15.11 -30.48
CA ALA A 318 20.44 16.38 -31.11
C ALA A 318 19.62 16.68 -32.38
N SER A 319 19.12 15.65 -33.09
CA SER A 319 18.23 15.85 -34.24
C SER A 319 16.79 16.24 -33.86
N LEU A 320 16.42 16.14 -32.58
CA LEU A 320 15.07 16.41 -32.11
C LEU A 320 14.92 17.85 -31.54
N PRO A 321 13.75 18.48 -31.73
CA PRO A 321 13.35 19.68 -30.99
C PRO A 321 13.50 19.51 -29.48
N VAL A 322 13.86 20.57 -28.75
CA VAL A 322 14.13 20.53 -27.30
C VAL A 322 12.98 19.88 -26.52
N ALA A 323 11.74 20.34 -26.74
CA ALA A 323 10.57 19.79 -26.07
C ALA A 323 10.33 18.28 -26.33
N GLN A 324 10.74 17.80 -27.51
CA GLN A 324 10.64 16.38 -27.86
C GLN A 324 11.77 15.56 -27.24
N ARG A 325 12.97 16.14 -27.11
CA ARG A 325 14.11 15.51 -26.42
C ARG A 325 13.77 15.24 -24.95
N ASP A 326 13.28 16.25 -24.25
CA ASP A 326 12.98 16.14 -22.81
C ASP A 326 11.91 15.06 -22.59
N ARG A 327 10.82 15.11 -23.38
CA ARG A 327 9.75 14.12 -23.32
C ARG A 327 10.24 12.68 -23.61
N LEU A 328 11.13 12.52 -24.58
CA LEU A 328 11.69 11.21 -24.93
C LEU A 328 12.68 10.71 -23.87
N GLY A 329 13.47 11.60 -23.28
CA GLY A 329 14.36 11.29 -22.15
C GLY A 329 13.57 10.79 -20.93
N ASP A 330 12.56 11.54 -20.51
CA ASP A 330 11.66 11.17 -19.41
C ASP A 330 10.98 9.82 -19.66
N TYR A 331 10.55 9.57 -20.89
CA TYR A 331 9.98 8.28 -21.28
C TYR A 331 11.01 7.15 -21.19
N ILE A 332 12.23 7.33 -21.71
CA ILE A 332 13.26 6.29 -21.69
C ILE A 332 13.69 5.97 -20.25
N ASP A 333 13.84 6.96 -19.40
CA ASP A 333 14.15 6.75 -17.99
C ASP A 333 13.05 5.96 -17.27
N ARG A 334 11.78 6.25 -17.60
CA ARG A 334 10.64 5.45 -17.13
C ARG A 334 10.66 4.02 -17.66
N ALA A 335 10.87 3.83 -18.97
CA ALA A 335 10.92 2.51 -19.60
C ALA A 335 12.06 1.64 -19.02
N ARG A 336 13.23 2.23 -18.75
CA ARG A 336 14.38 1.55 -18.13
C ARG A 336 14.10 1.14 -16.69
N SER A 337 13.44 2.01 -15.93
CA SER A 337 13.11 1.78 -14.52
C SER A 337 11.86 0.91 -14.32
N ARG A 338 11.29 0.35 -15.40
CA ARG A 338 10.02 -0.42 -15.41
C ARG A 338 8.82 0.36 -14.88
N TYR A 339 8.82 1.69 -14.95
CA TYR A 339 7.62 2.47 -14.69
C TYR A 339 6.57 2.22 -15.78
N ALA A 340 5.30 2.41 -15.43
CA ALA A 340 4.21 2.24 -16.37
C ALA A 340 4.24 3.35 -17.45
N THR A 341 4.04 2.93 -18.68
CA THR A 341 3.83 3.78 -19.85
C THR A 341 2.53 3.34 -20.52
N THR A 342 1.84 4.26 -21.18
CA THR A 342 0.59 3.93 -21.87
C THR A 342 0.86 3.43 -23.29
N PRO A 343 0.02 2.56 -23.88
CA PRO A 343 0.22 2.09 -25.26
C PRO A 343 0.26 3.22 -26.30
N GLU A 344 -0.47 4.31 -26.05
CA GLU A 344 -0.44 5.51 -26.88
C GLU A 344 0.90 6.25 -26.77
N GLU A 345 1.41 6.38 -25.54
CA GLU A 345 2.72 6.96 -25.28
C GLU A 345 3.84 6.12 -25.90
N ASP A 346 3.80 4.80 -25.76
CA ASP A 346 4.75 3.87 -26.37
C ASP A 346 4.76 4.04 -27.90
N ARG A 347 3.59 4.15 -28.54
CA ARG A 347 3.46 4.41 -29.99
C ARG A 347 4.10 5.74 -30.39
N GLN A 348 3.76 6.82 -29.68
CA GLN A 348 4.29 8.15 -29.99
C GLN A 348 5.81 8.21 -29.81
N MET A 349 6.34 7.66 -28.73
CA MET A 349 7.77 7.67 -28.43
C MET A 349 8.56 6.73 -29.35
N SER A 350 7.97 5.59 -29.73
CA SER A 350 8.53 4.68 -30.74
C SER A 350 8.65 5.38 -32.10
N GLN A 351 7.61 6.08 -32.56
CA GLN A 351 7.64 6.83 -33.82
C GLN A 351 8.65 7.98 -33.78
N LEU A 352 8.73 8.70 -32.65
CA LEU A 352 9.69 9.78 -32.45
C LEU A 352 11.14 9.26 -32.47
N MET A 353 11.41 8.12 -31.82
CA MET A 353 12.72 7.48 -31.89
C MET A 353 13.01 6.99 -33.31
N LYS A 354 12.04 6.36 -33.97
CA LYS A 354 12.17 5.86 -35.34
C LYS A 354 12.63 6.97 -36.28
N SER A 355 11.96 8.12 -36.26
CA SER A 355 12.33 9.26 -37.12
C SER A 355 13.74 9.77 -36.84
N ALA A 356 14.12 9.90 -35.56
CA ALA A 356 15.46 10.36 -35.17
C ALA A 356 16.56 9.36 -35.58
N VAL A 357 16.34 8.07 -35.42
CA VAL A 357 17.28 7.00 -35.81
C VAL A 357 17.44 6.93 -37.33
N LEU A 358 16.34 7.10 -38.08
CA LEU A 358 16.39 7.14 -39.54
C LEU A 358 17.13 8.39 -40.07
N GLY A 359 17.18 9.47 -39.27
CA GLY A 359 18.00 10.65 -39.56
C GLY A 359 19.51 10.42 -39.46
N LEU A 360 19.97 9.34 -38.82
CA LEU A 360 21.40 9.01 -38.77
C LEU A 360 21.89 8.42 -40.11
N PRO A 361 23.16 8.69 -40.49
CA PRO A 361 23.83 8.00 -41.58
C PRO A 361 23.78 6.47 -41.39
N ALA A 362 23.66 5.73 -42.51
CA ALA A 362 23.46 4.28 -42.49
C ALA A 362 24.55 3.53 -41.70
N GLU A 363 25.81 3.93 -41.83
CA GLU A 363 26.93 3.33 -41.09
C GLU A 363 26.78 3.51 -39.57
N ARG A 364 26.41 4.72 -39.13
CA ARG A 364 26.19 5.02 -37.70
C ARG A 364 24.98 4.27 -37.16
N ARG A 365 23.93 4.09 -37.97
CA ARG A 365 22.76 3.31 -37.61
C ARG A 365 23.08 1.83 -37.45
N ALA A 366 23.82 1.24 -38.39
CA ALA A 366 24.27 -0.14 -38.31
C ALA A 366 25.15 -0.38 -37.08
N ARG A 367 26.04 0.58 -36.78
CA ARG A 367 26.88 0.53 -35.59
C ARG A 367 26.06 0.61 -34.30
N LEU A 368 25.08 1.52 -34.24
CA LEU A 368 24.15 1.63 -33.12
C LEU A 368 23.37 0.33 -32.90
N GLN A 369 22.82 -0.25 -33.97
CA GLN A 369 22.08 -1.52 -33.92
C GLN A 369 22.96 -2.65 -33.35
N SER A 370 24.22 -2.76 -33.77
CA SER A 370 25.16 -3.75 -33.26
C SER A 370 25.44 -3.59 -31.76
N LEU A 371 25.67 -2.36 -31.28
CA LEU A 371 25.87 -2.09 -29.86
C LEU A 371 24.60 -2.34 -29.04
N PHE A 372 23.44 -1.96 -29.59
CA PHE A 372 22.13 -2.17 -28.98
C PHE A 372 21.82 -3.65 -28.84
N GLU A 373 22.05 -4.46 -29.87
CA GLU A 373 21.88 -5.92 -29.86
C GLU A 373 22.80 -6.60 -28.84
N LYS A 374 24.08 -6.20 -28.77
CA LYS A 374 25.03 -6.73 -27.79
C LYS A 374 24.56 -6.48 -26.35
N ALA A 375 24.13 -5.25 -26.05
CA ALA A 375 23.59 -4.90 -24.74
C ALA A 375 22.24 -5.61 -24.46
N LEU A 376 21.37 -5.73 -25.47
CA LEU A 376 20.08 -6.39 -25.33
C LEU A 376 20.26 -7.88 -24.98
N THR A 377 21.14 -8.57 -25.70
CA THR A 377 21.44 -9.99 -25.49
C THR A 377 21.95 -10.24 -24.08
N ALA A 378 22.92 -9.44 -23.61
CA ALA A 378 23.39 -9.52 -22.23
C ALA A 378 22.30 -9.22 -21.19
N GLY A 379 21.37 -8.31 -21.51
CA GLY A 379 20.22 -8.00 -20.67
C GLY A 379 19.20 -9.14 -20.54
N LEU A 380 19.15 -10.05 -21.52
CA LEU A 380 18.29 -11.24 -21.49
C LEU A 380 18.85 -12.38 -20.63
N ASP A 381 20.17 -12.47 -20.49
CA ASP A 381 20.84 -13.52 -19.71
C ASP A 381 20.74 -13.29 -18.19
N LYS A 382 20.33 -12.09 -17.77
CA LYS A 382 20.20 -11.71 -16.37
C LYS A 382 18.74 -11.82 -15.91
N PRO A 383 18.42 -12.63 -14.89
CA PRO A 383 17.04 -12.84 -14.42
C PRO A 383 16.36 -11.57 -13.89
#